data_AF-A0A958H6K9-F1
#
_entry.id   AF-A0A958H6K9-F1
#
_cell.length_a   1.000
_cell.length_b   1.000
_cell.length_c   1.000
_cell.angle_alpha   90.00
_cell.angle_beta   90.00
_cell.angle_gamma   90.00
#
_symmetry.space_group_name_H-M   'P 1'
#
loop_
_entity.id
_entity.type
_entity.pdbx_description
1 polymer ?
#
loop_
_entity_poly.entity_id
_entity_poly.type
_entity_poly.pdbx_seq_one_letter_code
_entity_poly.pdbx_strand_id
1 'polypeptide(L)' 'MKSNSLPGPDNIYQATLDNGLRVFVLENHASPSVVINGYVAGGAVYEAAAQAGLASMTAAVMRRGT' A
#
# COMPACT_ATOMS: atom_id res chain seq x y z
N MET A 1 0.51 8.49 31.94
CA MET A 1 0.35 7.36 30.99
C MET A 1 0.77 7.86 29.63
N LYS A 2 1.85 7.36 29.02
CA LYS A 2 2.33 7.87 27.73
C LYS A 2 1.37 7.38 26.64
N SER A 3 0.58 8.28 26.08
CA SER A 3 -0.11 8.03 24.81
C SER A 3 0.96 7.74 23.77
N ASN A 4 0.96 6.54 23.20
CA ASN A 4 1.91 6.17 22.16
C ASN A 4 1.49 6.89 20.87
N SER A 5 2.04 8.08 20.63
CA SER A 5 1.65 8.94 19.51
C SER A 5 2.05 8.40 18.13
N LEU A 6 2.84 7.33 18.08
CA LEU A 6 3.32 6.73 16.85
C LEU A 6 2.47 5.51 16.48
N PRO A 7 2.11 5.34 15.20
CA PRO A 7 1.48 4.11 14.73
C PRO A 7 2.39 2.89 14.98
N GLY A 8 1.82 1.80 15.48
CA GLY A 8 2.50 0.58 15.87
C GLY A 8 1.55 -0.63 15.97
N PRO A 9 2.06 -1.84 16.25
CA PRO A 9 1.25 -3.05 16.35
C PRO A 9 0.15 -2.99 17.42
N ASP A 10 0.32 -2.10 18.41
CA ASP A 10 -0.58 -1.84 19.51
C ASP A 10 -1.81 -0.99 19.13
N ASN A 11 -1.76 -0.24 18.02
CA ASN A 11 -2.84 0.66 17.58
C ASN A 11 -3.23 0.54 16.09
N ILE A 12 -2.58 -0.36 15.34
CA ILE A 12 -2.92 -0.68 13.95
C ILE A 12 -3.59 -2.05 13.91
N TYR A 13 -4.80 -2.13 13.35
CA TYR A 13 -5.43 -3.41 13.02
C TYR A 13 -4.72 -4.05 11.82
N GLN A 14 -4.40 -5.34 11.93
CA GLN A 14 -3.69 -6.10 10.90
C GLN A 14 -4.46 -7.37 10.54
N ALA A 15 -4.62 -7.61 9.24
CA ALA A 15 -5.21 -8.85 8.73
C ALA A 15 -4.42 -9.34 7.50
N THR A 16 -4.39 -10.65 7.30
CA THR A 16 -3.93 -11.26 6.06
C THR A 16 -5.12 -11.95 5.41
N LEU A 17 -5.38 -11.62 4.14
CA LEU A 17 -6.45 -12.22 3.36
C LEU A 17 -6.04 -13.62 2.85
N ASP A 18 -7.00 -14.42 2.41
CA ASP A 18 -6.76 -15.78 1.90
C ASP A 18 -5.80 -15.83 0.70
N ASN A 19 -5.71 -14.73 -0.06
CA ASN A 19 -4.78 -14.58 -1.18
C ASN A 19 -3.37 -14.06 -0.78
N GLY A 20 -3.11 -13.90 0.52
CA GLY A 20 -1.83 -13.47 1.07
C GLY A 20 -1.63 -11.95 1.17
N LEU A 21 -2.61 -11.13 0.75
CA LEU A 21 -2.51 -9.68 0.93
C LEU A 21 -2.58 -9.29 2.40
N ARG A 22 -1.68 -8.40 2.82
CA ARG A 22 -1.67 -7.82 4.17
C ARG A 22 -2.38 -6.48 4.18
N VAL A 23 -3.35 -6.34 5.07
CA VAL A 23 -4.15 -5.14 5.28
C VAL A 23 -3.79 -4.54 6.63
N PHE A 24 -3.52 -3.24 6.64
CA PHE A 24 -3.24 -2.46 7.84
C PHE A 24 -4.26 -1.33 7.92
N VAL A 25 -4.96 -1.20 9.05
CA VAL A 25 -5.97 -0.16 9.27
C VAL A 25 -5.62 0.62 10.53
N LEU A 26 -5.54 1.94 10.38
CA LEU A 26 -5.44 2.89 11.49
C LEU A 26 -6.71 3.73 11.48
N GLU A 27 -7.52 3.58 12.52
CA GLU A 27 -8.74 4.37 12.67
C GLU A 27 -8.40 5.77 13.16
N ASN A 28 -8.96 6.79 12.49
CA ASN A 28 -8.80 8.18 12.87
C ASN A 28 -10.14 8.90 12.85
N HIS A 29 -10.81 8.91 14.00
CA HIS A 29 -12.12 9.56 14.17
C HIS A 29 -12.07 11.10 14.14
N ALA A 30 -10.87 11.71 14.09
CA ALA A 30 -10.74 13.15 13.92
C ALA A 30 -10.95 13.60 12.46
N SER A 31 -11.01 12.66 11.51
CA SER A 31 -11.22 12.93 10.08
C SER A 31 -12.45 12.18 9.56
N PRO A 32 -13.35 12.83 8.79
CA PRO A 32 -14.45 12.15 8.12
C PRO A 32 -14.02 11.44 6.81
N SER A 33 -12.75 11.58 6.39
CA SER A 33 -12.23 11.00 5.15
C SER A 33 -11.56 9.65 5.37
N VAL A 34 -11.66 8.78 4.36
CA VAL A 34 -10.92 7.51 4.30
C VAL A 34 -9.86 7.60 3.21
N VAL A 35 -8.64 7.16 3.53
CA VAL A 35 -7.53 7.07 2.58
C VAL A 35 -7.13 5.60 2.46
N ILE A 36 -7.11 5.09 1.23
CA ILE A 36 -6.71 3.72 0.91
C ILE A 36 -5.49 3.79 0.00
N ASN A 37 -4.41 3.12 0.41
CA ASN A 37 -3.20 2.98 -0.39
C ASN A 37 -2.92 1.50 -0.64
N GLY A 38 -2.58 1.16 -1.88
CA GLY A 38 -2.12 -0.16 -2.26
C GLY A 38 -0.64 -0.11 -2.62
N TYR A 39 0.14 -1.08 -2.12
CA TYR A 39 1.54 -1.23 -2.45
C TYR A 39 1.77 -2.56 -3.14
N VAL A 40 2.44 -2.51 -4.29
CA VAL A 40 2.87 -3.70 -5.02
C VAL A 40 4.40 -3.66 -5.09
N ALA A 41 5.04 -4.78 -4.74
CA ALA A 41 6.48 -4.91 -4.91
C ALA A 41 6.78 -4.95 -6.42
N GLY A 42 7.51 -3.96 -6.91
CA GLY A 42 7.84 -3.81 -8.33
C GLY A 42 8.75 -2.60 -8.56
N GLY A 43 8.93 -2.23 -9.82
CA GLY A 43 9.76 -1.11 -10.24
C GLY A 43 10.97 -1.52 -11.07
N ALA A 44 11.72 -0.52 -11.55
CA ALA A 44 12.82 -0.73 -12.50
C ALA A 44 13.93 -1.65 -12.00
N VAL A 45 14.10 -1.80 -10.68
CA VAL A 45 15.06 -2.73 -10.07
C VAL A 45 14.81 -4.20 -10.43
N TYR A 46 13.57 -4.53 -10.81
CA TYR A 46 13.16 -5.87 -11.22
C TYR A 46 13.12 -6.05 -12.75
N GLU A 47 13.53 -5.05 -13.53
CA GLU A 47 13.48 -5.11 -15.00
C GLU A 47 14.80 -5.64 -15.58
N ALA A 48 14.70 -6.55 -16.56
CA ALA A 48 15.83 -6.81 -17.45
C ALA A 48 16.06 -5.61 -18.37
N ALA A 49 17.28 -5.47 -18.91
CA ALA A 49 17.61 -4.37 -19.82
C ALA A 49 16.66 -4.28 -21.04
N ALA A 50 16.24 -5.43 -21.58
CA ALA A 50 15.28 -5.50 -22.70
C ALA A 50 13.85 -5.07 -22.33
N GLN A 51 13.53 -4.95 -21.04
CA GLN A 51 12.21 -4.60 -20.49
C GLN A 51 12.22 -3.23 -19.81
N ALA A 52 13.24 -2.41 -20.05
CA ALA A 52 13.38 -1.11 -19.41
C ALA A 52 12.13 -0.25 -19.59
N GLY A 53 11.57 0.24 -18.48
CA GLY A 53 10.37 1.07 -18.43
C GLY A 53 9.05 0.29 -18.37
N LEU A 54 9.08 -1.04 -18.31
CA LEU A 54 7.86 -1.86 -18.21
C LEU A 54 7.03 -1.51 -16.97
N ALA A 55 7.64 -1.51 -15.78
CA ALA A 55 6.95 -1.26 -14.52
C ALA A 55 6.38 0.16 -14.45
N SER A 56 7.11 1.16 -14.96
CA SER A 56 6.64 2.54 -14.99
C SER A 56 5.49 2.72 -15.98
N MET A 57 5.57 2.10 -17.16
CA MET A 57 4.48 2.07 -18.13
C MET A 57 3.25 1.39 -17.55
N THR A 58 3.39 0.20 -16.94
CA THR A 58 2.30 -0.52 -16.27
C THR A 58 1.63 0.37 -15.23
N ALA A 59 2.39 0.98 -14.31
CA ALA A 59 1.85 1.87 -13.29
C ALA A 59 1.13 3.09 -13.91
N ALA A 60 1.66 3.64 -15.01
CA ALA A 60 1.05 4.78 -15.70
C ALA A 60 -0.30 4.43 -16.35
N VAL A 61 -0.45 3.21 -16.88
CA VAL A 61 -1.70 2.76 -17.52
C VAL A 61 -2.71 2.14 -16.56
N MET A 62 -2.32 1.72 -15.36
CA MET A 62 -3.25 1.21 -14.34
C MET A 62 -4.36 2.20 -13.97
N ARG A 63 -4.14 3.51 -14.16
CA ARG A 63 -5.16 4.56 -13.93
C ARG A 63 -6.08 4.80 -15.12
N ARG A 64 -5.89 4.11 -16.25
CA ARG A 64 -6.59 4.38 -17.52
C ARG A 64 -7.74 3.41 -17.85
N GLY A 65 -8.10 2.46 -16.98
CA GLY A 65 -9.25 1.61 -17.21
C GLY A 65 -9.63 0.71 -16.02
N THR A 66 -10.87 0.21 -16.05
CA THR A 66 -11.39 -0.95 -15.31
C THR A 66 -12.17 -1.82 -16.27
#